data_AF-A0A2G2IHZ4-F1
#
_entry.id   AF-A0A2G2IHZ4-F1
#
_cell.length_a   1.000
_cell.length_b   1.000
_cell.length_c   1.000
_cell.angle_alpha   90.00
_cell.angle_beta   90.00
_cell.angle_gamma   90.00
#
_symmetry.space_group_name_H-M   'P 1'
#
loop_
_entity.id
_entity.type
_entity.pdbx_description
1 polymer ?
#
loop_
_entity_poly.entity_id
_entity_poly.type
_entity_poly.pdbx_seq_one_letter_code
_entity_poly.pdbx_strand_id
1 'polypeptide(L)'
;MNLEQALLDIGNAQDNELPIAGLEVVKANWSEFYPELERLIDQFIADDTSLTDDQQAILFFGTLLLAELKYSPALEKCLQLFARNDTFLTPLEGIFGDALTELTPTLFYNVVDGNTQALCNYIVDGHQAMYCKASAIEAVFAQYEAGIIDEFVLSAHVTRWIAVFSALPSSTNSFLISALADSCIEYQLDNFKSQFVALGDKNVFDEDRFKYDEVKAWHRVDARTLIESGMIQTDFNVVDTLSAWADDDSEDEELDSLVNEDFDDFDSLMGEGGLLANMLYDEKTILENSVPVSSLPTAGRNDPCPCGSGKKYKKCCLR
;
A
#
# COMPACT_ATOMS: atom_id res chain seq x y z
N MET A 1 31.60 8.68 12.93
CA MET A 1 31.03 7.35 12.68
C MET A 1 31.53 6.89 11.32
N ASN A 2 32.00 5.63 11.18
CA ASN A 2 32.36 5.04 9.88
C ASN A 2 31.15 4.25 9.32
N LEU A 3 31.25 3.73 8.09
CA LEU A 3 30.12 3.03 7.46
C LEU A 3 29.66 1.81 8.28
N GLU A 4 30.57 1.00 8.80
CA GLU A 4 30.24 -0.16 9.66
C GLU A 4 29.46 0.26 10.91
N GLN A 5 29.89 1.33 11.58
CA GLN A 5 29.20 1.86 12.75
C GLN A 5 27.83 2.47 12.38
N ALA A 6 27.69 3.02 11.18
CA ALA A 6 26.42 3.56 10.68
C ALA A 6 25.41 2.47 10.35
N LEU A 7 25.86 1.34 9.78
CA LEU A 7 25.00 0.17 9.55
C LEU A 7 24.52 -0.43 10.88
N LEU A 8 25.39 -0.47 11.89
CA LEU A 8 24.99 -0.86 13.25
C LEU A 8 24.01 0.14 13.87
N ASP A 9 24.19 1.45 13.66
CA ASP A 9 23.27 2.49 14.13
C ASP A 9 21.87 2.29 13.53
N ILE A 10 21.81 2.04 12.22
CA ILE A 10 20.57 1.78 11.49
C ILE A 10 19.91 0.46 11.92
N GLY A 11 20.69 -0.62 12.02
CA GLY A 11 20.17 -1.94 12.40
C GLY A 11 19.65 -2.01 13.84
N ASN A 12 20.15 -1.15 14.73
CA ASN A 12 19.70 -1.06 16.12
C ASN A 12 18.69 0.06 16.38
N ALA A 13 18.16 0.71 15.34
CA ALA A 13 17.14 1.74 15.52
C ALA A 13 15.96 1.15 16.30
N GLN A 14 15.63 1.75 17.45
CA GLN A 14 14.45 1.39 18.21
C GLN A 14 13.24 2.11 17.63
N ASP A 15 12.05 1.53 17.81
CA ASP A 15 10.80 1.92 17.14
C ASP A 15 10.45 3.43 17.21
N ASN A 16 11.06 4.20 18.14
CA ASN A 16 10.74 5.62 18.35
C ASN A 16 11.89 6.61 18.04
N GLU A 17 13.08 6.17 17.61
CA GLU A 17 14.19 7.09 17.28
C GLU A 17 14.82 6.79 15.92
N LEU A 18 14.70 7.76 15.00
CA LEU A 18 15.33 7.66 13.68
C LEU A 18 16.86 7.70 13.79
N PRO A 19 17.59 6.79 13.10
CA PRO A 19 19.05 6.70 13.14
C PRO A 19 19.72 7.78 12.25
N ILE A 20 19.41 9.06 12.51
CA ILE A 20 19.80 10.19 11.64
C ILE A 20 21.30 10.22 11.37
N ALA A 21 22.12 10.01 12.41
CA ALA A 21 23.58 10.00 12.26
C ALA A 21 24.07 8.88 11.33
N GLY A 22 23.51 7.67 11.47
CA GLY A 22 23.75 6.55 10.57
C GLY A 22 23.33 6.85 9.14
N LEU A 23 22.13 7.41 8.94
CA LEU A 23 21.61 7.76 7.61
C LEU A 23 22.50 8.78 6.89
N GLU A 24 22.93 9.84 7.58
CA GLU A 24 23.83 10.86 7.02
C GLU A 24 25.19 10.27 6.61
N VAL A 25 25.73 9.34 7.40
CA VAL A 25 26.99 8.64 7.08
C VAL A 25 26.81 7.72 5.88
N VAL A 26 25.72 6.98 5.81
CA VAL A 26 25.40 6.11 4.66
C VAL A 26 25.27 6.96 3.39
N LYS A 27 24.52 8.07 3.42
CA LYS A 27 24.41 9.02 2.30
C LYS A 27 25.77 9.55 1.85
N ALA A 28 26.62 9.95 2.78
CA ALA A 28 27.95 10.47 2.48
C ALA A 28 28.90 9.41 1.87
N ASN A 29 28.64 8.12 2.09
CA ASN A 29 29.46 7.00 1.60
C ASN A 29 28.68 6.11 0.60
N TRP A 30 27.75 6.71 -0.15
CA TRP A 30 26.79 5.98 -0.99
C TRP A 30 27.42 4.96 -1.95
N SER A 31 28.53 5.31 -2.62
CA SER A 31 29.19 4.40 -3.57
C SER A 31 29.77 3.14 -2.93
N GLU A 32 30.09 3.20 -1.63
CA GLU A 32 30.56 2.04 -0.87
C GLU A 32 29.39 1.25 -0.28
N PHE A 33 28.30 1.93 0.08
CA PHE A 33 27.09 1.31 0.65
C PHE A 33 26.22 0.60 -0.39
N TYR A 34 25.99 1.21 -1.56
CA TYR A 34 25.02 0.70 -2.54
C TYR A 34 25.21 -0.78 -2.93
N PRO A 35 26.43 -1.31 -3.12
CA PRO A 35 26.63 -2.74 -3.36
C PRO A 35 26.08 -3.66 -2.26
N GLU A 36 26.08 -3.21 -1.00
CA GLU A 36 25.48 -3.95 0.11
C GLU A 36 23.94 -3.89 0.06
N LEU A 37 23.36 -2.72 -0.24
CA LEU A 37 21.91 -2.61 -0.45
C LEU A 37 21.45 -3.51 -1.60
N GLU A 38 22.17 -3.51 -2.73
CA GLU A 38 21.88 -4.38 -3.87
C GLU A 38 21.95 -5.87 -3.48
N ARG A 39 22.94 -6.25 -2.66
CA ARG A 39 23.07 -7.62 -2.13
C ARG A 39 21.88 -8.01 -1.25
N LEU A 40 21.36 -7.08 -0.42
CA LEU A 40 20.19 -7.32 0.42
C LEU A 40 18.91 -7.46 -0.40
N ILE A 41 18.73 -6.62 -1.44
CA ILE A 41 17.63 -6.75 -2.39
C ILE A 41 17.67 -8.13 -3.06
N ASP A 42 18.84 -8.56 -3.53
CA ASP A 42 19.00 -9.89 -4.16
C ASP A 42 18.74 -11.04 -3.20
N GLN A 43 19.18 -10.91 -1.94
CA GLN A 43 18.92 -11.89 -0.90
C GLN A 43 17.40 -12.00 -0.63
N PHE A 44 16.70 -10.87 -0.48
CA PHE A 44 15.25 -10.85 -0.29
C PHE A 44 14.49 -11.41 -1.50
N ILE A 45 14.89 -11.07 -2.73
CA ILE A 45 14.27 -11.60 -3.95
C ILE A 45 14.42 -13.13 -4.04
N ALA A 46 15.54 -13.67 -3.56
CA ALA A 46 15.81 -15.10 -3.58
C ALA A 46 15.03 -15.87 -2.50
N ASP A 47 14.93 -15.29 -1.30
CA ASP A 47 14.19 -15.81 -0.15
C ASP A 47 13.76 -14.62 0.74
N ASP A 48 12.48 -14.30 0.68
CA ASP A 48 11.87 -13.14 1.33
C ASP A 48 11.77 -13.27 2.86
N THR A 49 12.14 -14.43 3.41
CA THR A 49 12.22 -14.70 4.86
C THR A 49 13.66 -14.72 5.39
N SER A 50 14.65 -14.52 4.54
CA SER A 50 16.06 -14.74 4.89
C SER A 50 16.78 -13.56 5.55
N LEU A 51 16.18 -12.36 5.53
CA LEU A 51 16.79 -11.17 6.11
C LEU A 51 16.59 -11.16 7.64
N THR A 52 17.66 -10.84 8.37
CA THR A 52 17.57 -10.52 9.81
C THR A 52 16.92 -9.16 10.00
N ASP A 53 16.43 -8.87 11.21
CA ASP A 53 15.80 -7.57 11.55
C ASP A 53 16.73 -6.38 11.21
N ASP A 54 18.02 -6.45 11.58
CA ASP A 54 19.02 -5.44 11.19
C ASP A 54 19.12 -5.24 9.67
N GLN A 55 19.02 -6.33 8.90
CA GLN A 55 19.09 -6.28 7.43
C GLN A 55 17.80 -5.72 6.83
N GLN A 56 16.65 -5.98 7.45
CA GLN A 56 15.37 -5.39 7.06
C GLN A 56 15.39 -3.87 7.27
N ALA A 57 15.90 -3.40 8.41
CA ALA A 57 16.10 -1.97 8.67
C ALA A 57 17.02 -1.32 7.63
N ILE A 58 18.17 -1.95 7.33
CA ILE A 58 19.09 -1.45 6.28
C ILE A 58 18.41 -1.44 4.91
N LEU A 59 17.62 -2.47 4.56
CA LEU A 59 16.87 -2.53 3.31
C LEU A 59 15.84 -1.41 3.23
N PHE A 60 15.06 -1.17 4.31
CA PHE A 60 14.06 -0.12 4.41
C PHE A 60 14.69 1.26 4.16
N PHE A 61 15.63 1.67 5.02
CA PHE A 61 16.24 3.00 4.92
C PHE A 61 17.07 3.17 3.65
N GLY A 62 17.84 2.14 3.27
CA GLY A 62 18.62 2.16 2.05
C GLY A 62 17.76 2.35 0.80
N THR A 63 16.56 1.74 0.79
CA THR A 63 15.60 1.90 -0.32
C THR A 63 15.03 3.31 -0.37
N LEU A 64 14.65 3.91 0.76
CA LEU A 64 14.18 5.30 0.78
C LEU A 64 15.28 6.28 0.36
N LEU A 65 16.54 6.01 0.71
CA LEU A 65 17.68 6.81 0.26
C LEU A 65 17.88 6.77 -1.26
N LEU A 66 17.44 5.72 -1.96
CA LEU A 66 17.43 5.71 -3.43
C LEU A 66 16.55 6.82 -4.00
N ALA A 67 15.41 7.07 -3.37
CA ALA A 67 14.49 8.14 -3.74
C ALA A 67 15.10 9.52 -3.46
N GLU A 68 15.65 9.74 -2.25
CA GLU A 68 16.25 11.02 -1.86
C GLU A 68 17.44 11.37 -2.77
N LEU A 69 18.29 10.38 -3.08
CA LEU A 69 19.45 10.57 -3.95
C LEU A 69 19.11 10.52 -5.45
N LYS A 70 17.85 10.26 -5.82
CA LYS A 70 17.38 10.08 -7.20
C LYS A 70 18.28 9.10 -7.98
N TYR A 71 18.66 7.99 -7.34
CA TYR A 71 19.73 7.10 -7.82
C TYR A 71 19.23 6.11 -8.89
N SER A 72 19.13 6.58 -10.13
CA SER A 72 18.59 5.83 -11.26
C SER A 72 19.24 4.49 -11.62
N PRO A 73 20.53 4.22 -11.32
CA PRO A 73 21.10 2.90 -11.56
C PRO A 73 20.41 1.76 -10.79
N ALA A 74 19.67 2.08 -9.72
CA ALA A 74 18.93 1.08 -8.93
C ALA A 74 17.55 0.74 -9.50
N LEU A 75 17.07 1.42 -10.55
CA LEU A 75 15.71 1.27 -11.06
C LEU A 75 15.32 -0.20 -11.27
N GLU A 76 16.18 -0.99 -11.90
CA GLU A 76 15.88 -2.41 -12.15
C GLU A 76 15.71 -3.19 -10.84
N LYS A 77 16.57 -2.97 -9.85
CA LYS A 77 16.50 -3.62 -8.54
C LYS A 77 15.29 -3.18 -7.74
N CYS A 78 14.93 -1.89 -7.77
CA CYS A 78 13.69 -1.40 -7.16
C CYS A 78 12.48 -2.11 -7.77
N LEU A 79 12.36 -2.16 -9.09
CA LEU A 79 11.23 -2.82 -9.74
C LEU A 79 11.17 -4.32 -9.42
N GLN A 80 12.32 -5.00 -9.29
CA GLN A 80 12.36 -6.41 -8.89
C GLN A 80 11.93 -6.63 -7.44
N LEU A 81 12.38 -5.77 -6.51
CA LEU A 81 12.00 -5.81 -5.09
C LEU A 81 10.49 -5.63 -4.92
N PHE A 82 9.93 -4.59 -5.55
CA PHE A 82 8.51 -4.27 -5.46
C PHE A 82 7.64 -5.11 -6.41
N ALA A 83 8.20 -6.08 -7.14
CA ALA A 83 7.42 -7.06 -7.92
C ALA A 83 6.97 -8.27 -7.07
N ARG A 84 7.10 -8.24 -5.74
CA ARG A 84 6.67 -9.33 -4.84
C ARG A 84 5.19 -9.19 -4.47
N ASN A 85 4.67 -10.13 -3.69
CA ASN A 85 3.36 -9.96 -3.07
C ASN A 85 3.48 -8.87 -2.01
N ASP A 86 2.55 -7.91 -2.06
CA ASP A 86 2.57 -6.68 -1.27
C ASP A 86 1.29 -6.52 -0.44
N THR A 87 0.48 -7.58 -0.33
CA THR A 87 -0.70 -7.60 0.53
C THR A 87 -0.33 -7.73 2.02
N PHE A 88 -1.31 -7.55 2.90
CA PHE A 88 -1.16 -7.68 4.35
C PHE A 88 -0.48 -9.00 4.78
N LEU A 89 0.40 -8.92 5.79
CA LEU A 89 1.18 -10.04 6.36
C LEU A 89 2.13 -10.71 5.37
N THR A 90 2.59 -9.97 4.36
CA THR A 90 3.65 -10.44 3.47
C THR A 90 5.01 -9.95 3.96
N PRO A 91 6.11 -10.65 3.64
CA PRO A 91 7.43 -10.18 4.06
C PRO A 91 7.80 -8.80 3.53
N LEU A 92 7.30 -8.41 2.34
CA LEU A 92 7.53 -7.06 1.82
C LEU A 92 6.79 -6.01 2.66
N GLU A 93 5.53 -6.27 2.99
CA GLU A 93 4.73 -5.40 3.87
C GLU A 93 5.31 -5.34 5.29
N GLY A 94 5.84 -6.44 5.83
CA GLY A 94 6.52 -6.43 7.13
C GLY A 94 7.78 -5.57 7.19
N ILE A 95 8.45 -5.30 6.06
CA ILE A 95 9.63 -4.44 6.01
C ILE A 95 9.25 -2.98 5.79
N PHE A 96 8.27 -2.72 4.92
CA PHE A 96 7.96 -1.35 4.49
C PHE A 96 6.76 -0.73 5.19
N GLY A 97 5.87 -1.52 5.79
CA GLY A 97 4.64 -1.04 6.44
C GLY A 97 3.88 -0.05 5.56
N ASP A 98 3.45 1.06 6.14
CA ASP A 98 2.73 2.12 5.43
C ASP A 98 3.57 2.82 4.34
N ALA A 99 4.90 2.82 4.46
CA ALA A 99 5.77 3.36 3.41
C ALA A 99 5.62 2.63 2.08
N LEU A 100 5.14 1.38 2.11
CA LEU A 100 4.85 0.60 0.91
C LEU A 100 3.80 1.30 0.02
N THR A 101 2.78 1.93 0.59
CA THR A 101 1.75 2.66 -0.16
C THR A 101 2.03 4.15 -0.24
N GLU A 102 2.59 4.75 0.82
CA GLU A 102 2.76 6.20 0.93
C GLU A 102 4.05 6.72 0.25
N LEU A 103 5.15 5.94 0.27
CA LEU A 103 6.47 6.40 -0.21
C LEU A 103 6.93 5.71 -1.50
N THR A 104 6.41 4.54 -1.84
CA THR A 104 6.71 3.86 -3.11
C THR A 104 6.41 4.71 -4.37
N PRO A 105 5.32 5.52 -4.43
CA PRO A 105 5.09 6.41 -5.58
C PRO A 105 6.23 7.43 -5.75
N THR A 106 6.66 8.02 -4.64
CA THR A 106 7.81 8.94 -4.58
C THR A 106 9.11 8.26 -4.99
N LEU A 107 9.36 7.04 -4.50
CA LEU A 107 10.52 6.23 -4.89
C LEU A 107 10.56 5.98 -6.39
N PHE A 108 9.47 5.48 -6.97
CA PHE A 108 9.41 5.21 -8.40
C PHE A 108 9.56 6.47 -9.23
N TYR A 109 8.89 7.56 -8.85
CA TYR A 109 9.01 8.84 -9.54
C TYR A 109 10.45 9.37 -9.55
N ASN A 110 11.16 9.28 -8.42
CA ASN A 110 12.51 9.84 -8.28
C ASN A 110 13.61 8.95 -8.89
N VAL A 111 13.45 7.63 -8.85
CA VAL A 111 14.47 6.68 -9.36
C VAL A 111 14.34 6.42 -10.86
N VAL A 112 13.14 6.56 -11.45
CA VAL A 112 12.91 6.22 -12.86
C VAL A 112 13.66 7.11 -13.86
N ASP A 113 14.03 8.33 -13.48
CA ASP A 113 14.81 9.28 -14.31
C ASP A 113 14.23 9.42 -15.74
N GLY A 114 12.91 9.64 -15.82
CA GLY A 114 12.19 9.80 -17.09
C GLY A 114 12.02 8.53 -17.93
N ASN A 115 12.47 7.36 -17.47
CA ASN A 115 12.23 6.07 -18.13
C ASN A 115 10.80 5.55 -17.89
N THR A 116 9.79 6.31 -18.30
CA THR A 116 8.35 5.98 -18.18
C THR A 116 8.04 4.57 -18.68
N GLN A 117 8.70 4.12 -19.74
CA GLN A 117 8.44 2.81 -20.33
C GLN A 117 8.79 1.65 -19.38
N ALA A 118 9.77 1.81 -18.48
CA ALA A 118 10.10 0.81 -17.47
C ALA A 118 8.94 0.62 -16.48
N LEU A 119 8.38 1.72 -15.95
CA LEU A 119 7.20 1.68 -15.08
C LEU A 119 5.98 1.09 -15.82
N CYS A 120 5.73 1.54 -17.05
CA CYS A 120 4.63 1.03 -17.85
C CYS A 120 4.73 -0.47 -18.15
N ASN A 121 5.95 -1.01 -18.28
CA ASN A 121 6.19 -2.44 -18.44
C ASN A 121 5.97 -3.20 -17.14
N TYR A 122 6.47 -2.67 -16.02
CA TYR A 122 6.24 -3.22 -14.68
C TYR A 122 4.75 -3.33 -14.36
N ILE A 123 3.96 -2.26 -14.58
CA ILE A 123 2.51 -2.22 -14.31
C ILE A 123 1.74 -3.38 -14.96
N VAL A 124 2.11 -3.75 -16.20
CA VAL A 124 1.41 -4.80 -16.96
C VAL A 124 2.06 -6.18 -16.86
N ASP A 125 3.17 -6.30 -16.15
CA ASP A 125 3.88 -7.57 -16.02
C ASP A 125 3.11 -8.55 -15.09
N GLY A 126 3.41 -9.84 -15.22
CA GLY A 126 2.67 -10.93 -14.58
C GLY A 126 2.93 -11.13 -13.07
N HIS A 127 3.53 -10.16 -12.39
CA HIS A 127 3.86 -10.25 -10.97
C HIS A 127 2.68 -9.95 -10.03
N GLN A 128 2.87 -10.28 -8.75
CA GLN A 128 1.81 -10.32 -7.74
C GLN A 128 1.48 -8.96 -7.10
N ALA A 129 2.41 -8.00 -7.16
CA ALA A 129 2.22 -6.69 -6.55
C ALA A 129 0.92 -6.00 -7.01
N MET A 130 0.10 -5.62 -6.06
CA MET A 130 -1.15 -4.90 -6.23
C MET A 130 -0.95 -3.41 -5.96
N TYR A 131 -0.47 -3.07 -4.77
CA TYR A 131 -0.27 -1.69 -4.34
C TYR A 131 0.89 -1.03 -5.09
N CYS A 132 2.02 -1.71 -5.24
CA CYS A 132 3.17 -1.15 -5.93
C CYS A 132 2.87 -0.89 -7.42
N LYS A 133 1.98 -1.67 -8.04
CA LYS A 133 1.49 -1.35 -9.40
C LYS A 133 0.65 -0.08 -9.43
N ALA A 134 -0.16 0.19 -8.41
CA ALA A 134 -0.86 1.46 -8.28
C ALA A 134 0.12 2.61 -8.04
N SER A 135 1.13 2.44 -7.19
CA SER A 135 2.19 3.42 -6.98
C SER A 135 2.97 3.73 -8.27
N ALA A 136 3.19 2.74 -9.13
CA ALA A 136 3.80 2.96 -10.44
C ALA A 136 2.88 3.72 -11.40
N ILE A 137 1.56 3.52 -11.34
CA ILE A 137 0.59 4.33 -12.09
C ILE A 137 0.68 5.79 -11.63
N GLU A 138 0.64 6.04 -10.32
CA GLU A 138 0.76 7.37 -9.72
C GLU A 138 2.06 8.06 -10.14
N ALA A 139 3.19 7.36 -10.11
CA ALA A 139 4.47 7.90 -10.58
C ALA A 139 4.43 8.31 -12.07
N VAL A 140 3.75 7.56 -12.95
CA VAL A 140 3.59 7.93 -14.36
C VAL A 140 2.67 9.16 -14.52
N PHE A 141 1.61 9.28 -13.72
CA PHE A 141 0.76 10.46 -13.71
C PHE A 141 1.51 11.71 -13.20
N ALA A 142 2.35 11.57 -12.18
CA ALA A 142 3.23 12.65 -11.73
C ALA A 142 4.28 13.03 -12.79
N GLN A 143 4.75 12.10 -13.62
CA GLN A 143 5.58 12.44 -14.78
C GLN A 143 4.83 13.32 -15.80
N TYR A 144 3.53 13.09 -15.99
CA TYR A 144 2.69 13.97 -16.80
C TYR A 144 2.51 15.35 -16.14
N GLU A 145 2.25 15.39 -14.82
CA GLU A 145 2.16 16.63 -14.04
C GLU A 145 3.44 17.49 -14.18
N ALA A 146 4.60 16.84 -14.08
CA ALA A 146 5.90 17.48 -14.21
C ALA A 146 6.28 17.85 -15.67
N GLY A 147 5.46 17.47 -16.65
CA GLY A 147 5.72 17.71 -18.08
C GLY A 147 6.83 16.84 -18.68
N ILE A 148 7.20 15.73 -18.04
CA ILE A 148 8.17 14.75 -18.54
C ILE A 148 7.57 13.96 -19.72
N ILE A 149 6.28 13.65 -19.64
CA ILE A 149 5.49 13.07 -20.74
C ILE A 149 4.31 13.99 -21.07
N ASP A 150 3.80 13.88 -22.29
CA ASP A 150 2.60 14.61 -22.72
C ASP A 150 1.32 13.75 -22.58
N GLU A 151 0.16 14.38 -22.77
CA GLU A 151 -1.14 13.73 -22.69
C GLU A 151 -1.30 12.61 -23.72
N PHE A 152 -0.62 12.70 -24.88
CA PHE A 152 -0.67 11.67 -25.91
C PHE A 152 0.00 10.39 -25.44
N VAL A 153 1.19 10.50 -24.84
CA VAL A 153 1.93 9.38 -24.25
C VAL A 153 1.15 8.79 -23.08
N LEU A 154 0.66 9.62 -22.16
CA LEU A 154 -0.13 9.15 -21.01
C LEU A 154 -1.39 8.41 -21.47
N SER A 155 -2.17 8.99 -22.40
CA SER A 155 -3.38 8.37 -22.94
C SER A 155 -3.12 7.02 -23.62
N ALA A 156 -1.98 6.86 -24.30
CA ALA A 156 -1.61 5.59 -24.89
C ALA A 156 -1.36 4.51 -23.83
N HIS A 157 -0.71 4.87 -22.71
CA HIS A 157 -0.49 3.97 -21.58
C HIS A 157 -1.77 3.62 -20.83
N VAL A 158 -2.61 4.61 -20.51
CA VAL A 158 -3.93 4.39 -19.88
C VAL A 158 -4.78 3.42 -20.72
N THR A 159 -4.83 3.63 -22.04
CA THR A 159 -5.53 2.73 -22.97
C THR A 159 -5.00 1.29 -22.89
N ARG A 160 -3.67 1.13 -22.86
CA ARG A 160 -3.03 -0.19 -22.75
C ARG A 160 -3.35 -0.86 -21.42
N TRP A 161 -3.31 -0.13 -20.31
CA TRP A 161 -3.59 -0.65 -18.97
C TRP A 161 -5.04 -1.09 -18.82
N ILE A 162 -6.00 -0.27 -19.26
CA ILE A 162 -7.42 -0.65 -19.31
C ILE A 162 -7.61 -1.96 -20.06
N ALA A 163 -6.99 -2.11 -21.23
CA ALA A 163 -7.09 -3.32 -22.03
C ALA A 163 -6.51 -4.56 -21.33
N VAL A 164 -5.35 -4.42 -20.67
CA VAL A 164 -4.70 -5.52 -19.94
C VAL A 164 -5.53 -5.93 -18.71
N PHE A 165 -5.89 -4.99 -17.85
CA PHE A 165 -6.61 -5.30 -16.61
C PHE A 165 -7.99 -5.88 -16.88
N SER A 166 -8.70 -5.36 -17.88
CA SER A 166 -10.03 -5.85 -18.25
C SER A 166 -10.01 -7.23 -18.90
N ALA A 167 -8.88 -7.65 -19.49
CA ALA A 167 -8.75 -8.96 -20.13
C ALA A 167 -8.54 -10.10 -19.12
N LEU A 168 -8.08 -9.79 -17.90
CA LEU A 168 -7.74 -10.76 -16.86
C LEU A 168 -8.46 -10.42 -15.54
N PRO A 169 -9.74 -10.76 -15.36
CA PRO A 169 -10.46 -10.43 -14.13
C PRO A 169 -9.81 -11.06 -12.89
N SER A 170 -9.47 -10.23 -11.90
CA SER A 170 -8.95 -10.61 -10.58
C SER A 170 -9.20 -9.48 -9.59
N SER A 171 -9.11 -9.75 -8.28
CA SER A 171 -9.18 -8.69 -7.26
C SER A 171 -8.12 -7.62 -7.50
N THR A 172 -6.88 -8.01 -7.81
CA THR A 172 -5.79 -7.10 -8.18
C THR A 172 -6.15 -6.22 -9.36
N ASN A 173 -6.70 -6.78 -10.44
CA ASN A 173 -7.03 -5.97 -11.62
C ASN A 173 -8.26 -5.10 -11.41
N SER A 174 -9.22 -5.53 -10.58
CA SER A 174 -10.32 -4.68 -10.13
C SER A 174 -9.82 -3.49 -9.31
N PHE A 175 -8.89 -3.73 -8.37
CA PHE A 175 -8.20 -2.69 -7.62
C PHE A 175 -7.44 -1.72 -8.54
N LEU A 176 -6.67 -2.24 -9.51
CA LEU A 176 -5.90 -1.43 -10.44
C LEU A 176 -6.76 -0.62 -11.42
N ILE A 177 -7.89 -1.17 -11.87
CA ILE A 177 -8.88 -0.42 -12.66
C ILE A 177 -9.48 0.72 -11.83
N SER A 178 -9.79 0.47 -10.55
CA SER A 178 -10.26 1.49 -9.62
C SER A 178 -9.22 2.59 -9.39
N ALA A 179 -7.97 2.22 -9.08
CA ALA A 179 -6.87 3.17 -8.91
C ALA A 179 -6.63 4.01 -10.18
N LEU A 180 -6.66 3.38 -11.36
CA LEU A 180 -6.49 4.08 -12.62
C LEU A 180 -7.66 5.03 -12.92
N ALA A 181 -8.90 4.66 -12.57
CA ALA A 181 -10.06 5.53 -12.70
C ALA A 181 -9.90 6.77 -11.82
N ASP A 182 -9.43 6.59 -10.60
CA ASP A 182 -9.20 7.68 -9.65
C ASP A 182 -8.16 8.68 -10.18
N SER A 183 -7.00 8.19 -10.65
CA SER A 183 -5.99 9.04 -11.29
C SER A 183 -6.54 9.76 -12.53
N CYS A 184 -7.34 9.09 -13.38
CA CYS A 184 -7.93 9.73 -14.55
C CYS A 184 -8.92 10.86 -14.19
N ILE A 185 -9.66 10.70 -13.09
CA ILE A 185 -10.59 11.72 -12.58
C ILE A 185 -9.82 12.91 -12.00
N GLU A 186 -8.80 12.63 -11.18
CA GLU A 186 -7.97 13.66 -10.56
C GLU A 186 -7.27 14.55 -11.60
N TYR A 187 -6.79 13.93 -12.69
CA TYR A 187 -6.13 14.63 -13.80
C TYR A 187 -7.08 15.07 -14.92
N GLN A 188 -8.40 14.93 -14.74
CA GLN A 188 -9.43 15.38 -15.67
C GLN A 188 -9.25 14.84 -17.11
N LEU A 189 -8.88 13.56 -17.25
CA LEU A 189 -8.74 12.89 -18.55
C LEU A 189 -10.12 12.50 -19.12
N ASP A 190 -10.92 13.51 -19.47
CA ASP A 190 -12.33 13.40 -19.88
C ASP A 190 -12.60 12.44 -21.05
N ASN A 191 -11.60 12.24 -21.91
CA ASN A 191 -11.65 11.30 -23.02
C ASN A 191 -11.84 9.84 -22.56
N PHE A 192 -11.49 9.50 -21.31
CA PHE A 192 -11.67 8.17 -20.74
C PHE A 192 -12.99 7.95 -19.99
N LYS A 193 -13.75 9.01 -19.69
CA LYS A 193 -15.01 8.91 -18.90
C LYS A 193 -15.95 7.82 -19.42
N SER A 194 -16.19 7.82 -20.72
CA SER A 194 -17.13 6.86 -21.34
C SER A 194 -16.64 5.41 -21.23
N GLN A 195 -15.32 5.17 -21.26
CA GLN A 195 -14.73 3.86 -21.11
C GLN A 195 -14.89 3.34 -19.68
N PHE A 196 -14.59 4.18 -18.68
CA PHE A 196 -14.77 3.81 -17.27
C PHE A 196 -16.24 3.62 -16.88
N VAL A 197 -17.18 4.39 -17.46
CA VAL A 197 -18.61 4.11 -17.30
C VAL A 197 -18.97 2.72 -17.83
N ALA A 198 -18.48 2.35 -19.01
CA ALA A 198 -18.74 1.03 -19.59
C ALA A 198 -18.07 -0.12 -18.80
N LEU A 199 -16.99 0.16 -18.07
CA LEU A 199 -16.37 -0.78 -17.12
C LEU A 199 -17.21 -0.91 -15.85
N GLY A 200 -17.67 0.21 -15.28
CA GLY A 200 -18.54 0.21 -14.10
C GLY A 200 -19.85 -0.53 -14.30
N ASP A 201 -20.46 -0.40 -15.47
CA ASP A 201 -21.68 -1.16 -15.83
C ASP A 201 -21.48 -2.69 -15.84
N LYS A 202 -20.21 -3.15 -15.87
CA LYS A 202 -19.84 -4.57 -15.77
C LYS A 202 -19.42 -4.99 -14.36
N ASN A 203 -19.51 -4.09 -13.36
CA ASN A 203 -19.11 -4.31 -11.97
C ASN A 203 -17.66 -4.79 -11.83
N VAL A 204 -16.71 -4.14 -12.53
CA VAL A 204 -15.28 -4.52 -12.49
C VAL A 204 -14.47 -3.73 -11.45
N PHE A 205 -15.03 -2.67 -10.87
CA PHE A 205 -14.35 -1.88 -9.85
C PHE A 205 -14.28 -2.63 -8.52
N ASP A 206 -13.20 -2.40 -7.79
CA ASP A 206 -13.16 -2.63 -6.36
C ASP A 206 -13.98 -1.54 -5.65
N GLU A 207 -15.18 -1.91 -5.19
CA GLU A 207 -16.12 -1.00 -4.52
C GLU A 207 -15.70 -0.65 -3.09
N ASP A 208 -14.80 -1.40 -2.45
CA ASP A 208 -14.29 -1.05 -1.12
C ASP A 208 -13.29 0.12 -1.23
N ARG A 209 -12.54 0.18 -2.33
CA ARG A 209 -11.65 1.29 -2.66
C ARG A 209 -12.38 2.48 -3.30
N PHE A 210 -13.27 2.22 -4.26
CA PHE A 210 -13.68 3.23 -5.24
C PHE A 210 -15.15 3.08 -5.62
N LYS A 211 -15.95 4.14 -5.43
CA LYS A 211 -17.40 4.07 -5.71
C LYS A 211 -17.66 4.38 -7.18
N TYR A 212 -18.45 3.54 -7.86
CA TYR A 212 -18.82 3.78 -9.25
C TYR A 212 -19.49 5.16 -9.49
N ASP A 213 -20.18 5.71 -8.49
CA ASP A 213 -20.77 7.05 -8.61
C ASP A 213 -19.73 8.17 -8.79
N GLU A 214 -18.49 7.96 -8.35
CA GLU A 214 -17.37 8.89 -8.59
C GLU A 214 -17.00 8.95 -10.09
N VAL A 215 -17.01 7.82 -10.81
CA VAL A 215 -16.84 7.80 -12.27
C VAL A 215 -17.98 8.52 -12.99
N LYS A 216 -19.21 8.41 -12.49
CA LYS A 216 -20.35 9.12 -13.11
C LYS A 216 -20.23 10.63 -12.90
N ALA A 217 -19.86 11.04 -11.69
CA ALA A 217 -19.58 12.43 -11.38
C ALA A 217 -18.43 12.96 -12.27
N TRP A 218 -17.33 12.20 -12.34
CA TRP A 218 -16.11 12.54 -13.08
C TRP A 218 -15.61 13.94 -12.76
N HIS A 219 -15.58 14.25 -11.47
CA HIS A 219 -15.20 15.56 -10.99
C HIS A 219 -14.77 15.42 -9.53
N ARG A 220 -13.56 15.84 -9.19
CA ARG A 220 -13.17 16.12 -7.81
C ARG A 220 -13.16 17.64 -7.59
N VAL A 221 -13.94 18.09 -6.62
CA VAL A 221 -13.90 19.49 -6.15
C VAL A 221 -12.60 19.65 -5.36
N ASP A 222 -11.83 20.70 -5.66
CA ASP A 222 -10.58 21.05 -4.97
C ASP A 222 -9.47 19.97 -5.00
N ALA A 223 -9.48 19.07 -6.00
CA ALA A 223 -8.39 18.12 -6.18
C ALA A 223 -7.09 18.85 -6.54
N ARG A 224 -6.06 18.62 -5.72
CA ARG A 224 -4.67 18.88 -6.05
C ARG A 224 -4.09 17.62 -6.65
N THR A 225 -3.28 17.76 -7.70
CA THR A 225 -2.56 16.65 -8.33
C THR A 225 -1.46 16.11 -7.41
N LEU A 226 -0.90 14.95 -7.74
CA LEU A 226 -0.01 14.18 -6.86
C LEU A 226 1.22 14.95 -6.37
N ILE A 227 1.85 15.77 -7.22
CA ILE A 227 2.99 16.61 -6.81
C ILE A 227 2.49 17.86 -6.07
N GLU A 228 1.42 18.50 -6.54
CA GLU A 228 0.83 19.68 -5.89
C GLU A 228 0.33 19.40 -4.47
N SER A 229 -0.21 18.21 -4.21
CA SER A 229 -0.68 17.78 -2.90
C SER A 229 0.45 17.41 -1.94
N GLY A 230 1.64 17.10 -2.47
CA GLY A 230 2.78 16.56 -1.73
C GLY A 230 2.76 15.04 -1.56
N MET A 231 1.77 14.33 -2.12
CA MET A 231 1.74 12.85 -2.13
C MET A 231 2.96 12.26 -2.85
N ILE A 232 3.40 12.89 -3.95
CA ILE A 232 4.68 12.59 -4.59
C ILE A 232 5.68 13.72 -4.33
N GLN A 233 6.72 13.40 -3.58
CA GLN A 233 7.75 14.36 -3.17
C GLN A 233 8.89 14.41 -4.21
N THR A 234 8.91 15.45 -5.03
CA THR A 234 9.96 15.64 -6.04
C THR A 234 11.33 15.97 -5.42
N ASP A 235 11.35 16.60 -4.25
CA ASP A 235 12.54 16.89 -3.45
C ASP A 235 12.42 16.15 -2.10
N PHE A 236 12.34 14.83 -2.18
CA PHE A 236 12.17 13.93 -1.03
C PHE A 236 13.39 13.94 -0.11
N ASN A 237 13.14 13.99 1.21
CA ASN A 237 14.14 13.83 2.25
C ASN A 237 13.64 12.78 3.25
N VAL A 238 14.43 11.72 3.46
CA VAL A 238 14.05 10.58 4.30
C VAL A 238 13.87 11.00 5.76
N VAL A 239 14.80 11.79 6.29
CA VAL A 239 14.76 12.21 7.69
C VAL A 239 13.58 13.13 7.93
N ASP A 240 13.42 14.17 7.11
CA ASP A 240 12.33 15.14 7.28
C ASP A 240 10.95 14.46 7.15
N THR A 241 10.79 13.53 6.20
CA THR A 241 9.52 12.82 6.00
C THR A 241 9.19 11.90 7.18
N LEU A 242 10.13 11.04 7.58
CA LEU A 242 9.88 10.09 8.65
C LEU A 242 9.77 10.77 10.01
N SER A 243 10.46 11.90 10.23
CA SER A 243 10.27 12.70 11.44
C SER A 243 8.88 13.30 11.51
N ALA A 244 8.33 13.79 10.38
CA ALA A 244 6.97 14.30 10.34
C ALA A 244 5.93 13.22 10.65
N TRP A 245 6.17 11.97 10.26
CA TRP A 245 5.29 10.85 10.60
C TRP A 245 5.33 10.52 12.10
N ALA A 246 6.53 10.43 12.67
CA ALA A 246 6.69 10.17 14.10
C ALA A 246 6.06 11.27 14.98
N ASP A 247 6.08 12.53 14.52
CA ASP A 247 5.42 13.63 15.22
C ASP A 247 3.88 13.54 15.15
N ASP A 248 3.31 13.13 14.00
CA ASP A 248 1.85 12.97 13.81
C ASP A 248 1.30 11.81 14.66
N ASP A 249 2.00 10.67 14.68
CA ASP A 249 1.65 9.51 15.51
C ASP A 249 1.64 9.86 17.02
N SER A 250 2.52 10.79 17.44
CA SER A 250 2.58 11.23 18.84
C SER A 250 1.36 12.07 19.27
N GLU A 251 0.69 12.74 18.33
CA GLU A 251 -0.56 13.46 18.60
C GLU A 251 -1.76 12.51 18.72
N ASP A 252 -1.75 11.39 17.98
CA ASP A 252 -2.78 10.35 18.04
C ASP A 252 -2.65 9.44 19.28
N GLU A 253 -1.43 9.15 19.76
CA GLU A 253 -1.21 8.40 21.01
C GLU A 253 -1.79 9.12 22.26
N GLU A 254 -1.72 10.47 22.31
CA GLU A 254 -2.37 11.25 23.37
C GLU A 254 -3.90 11.08 23.34
N LEU A 255 -4.49 10.89 22.17
CA LEU A 255 -5.93 10.67 22.00
C LEU A 255 -6.33 9.24 22.37
N ASP A 256 -5.57 8.24 21.95
CA ASP A 256 -5.83 6.82 22.24
C ASP A 256 -5.64 6.48 23.72
N SER A 257 -4.70 7.13 24.40
CA SER A 257 -4.53 7.00 25.85
C SER A 257 -5.76 7.42 26.67
N LEU A 258 -6.67 8.20 26.10
CA LEU A 258 -7.95 8.60 26.71
C LEU A 258 -9.08 7.59 26.46
N VAL A 259 -8.89 6.59 25.60
CA VAL A 259 -9.88 5.57 25.22
C VAL A 259 -9.53 4.19 25.78
N ASN A 260 -8.31 3.99 26.27
CA ASN A 260 -7.73 2.70 26.67
C ASN A 260 -8.15 2.12 28.03
N GLU A 261 -9.15 2.64 28.74
CA GLU A 261 -9.63 1.96 29.98
C GLU A 261 -10.41 0.65 29.71
N ASP A 262 -10.87 0.41 28.46
CA ASP A 262 -11.68 -0.78 28.10
C ASP A 262 -10.98 -1.77 27.13
N PHE A 263 -9.77 -1.48 26.62
CA PHE A 263 -9.10 -2.30 25.59
C PHE A 263 -8.10 -3.34 26.14
N ASP A 264 -7.52 -3.11 27.31
CA ASP A 264 -6.58 -4.03 27.96
C ASP A 264 -7.19 -5.41 28.29
N ASP A 265 -8.52 -5.49 28.46
CA ASP A 265 -9.23 -6.73 28.76
C ASP A 265 -9.37 -7.63 27.51
N PHE A 266 -9.37 -7.04 26.31
CA PHE A 266 -9.49 -7.77 25.05
C PHE A 266 -8.17 -8.45 24.65
N ASP A 267 -7.05 -7.77 24.84
CA ASP A 267 -5.71 -8.30 24.53
C ASP A 267 -5.32 -9.43 25.50
N SER A 268 -5.70 -9.31 26.77
CA SER A 268 -5.60 -10.38 27.78
C SER A 268 -6.40 -11.64 27.42
N LEU A 269 -7.52 -11.50 26.69
CA LEU A 269 -8.33 -12.63 26.22
C LEU A 269 -7.71 -13.34 25.00
N MET A 270 -6.95 -12.63 24.18
CA MET A 270 -6.34 -13.09 22.92
C MET A 270 -4.89 -13.56 23.06
N GLY A 271 -4.18 -13.15 24.12
CA GLY A 271 -2.80 -13.56 24.41
C GLY A 271 -2.62 -15.06 24.73
N GLU A 272 -1.37 -15.53 24.75
CA GLU A 272 -1.04 -16.93 25.01
C GLU A 272 -1.59 -17.42 26.35
N GLY A 273 -2.55 -18.37 26.30
CA GLY A 273 -3.25 -18.90 27.48
C GLY A 273 -4.53 -18.16 27.85
N GLY A 274 -4.91 -17.13 27.10
CA GLY A 274 -6.18 -16.40 27.20
C GLY A 274 -7.39 -17.28 26.83
N LEU A 275 -8.58 -16.86 27.28
CA LEU A 275 -9.82 -17.64 27.12
C LEU A 275 -10.17 -17.92 25.65
N LEU A 276 -9.77 -17.02 24.74
CA LEU A 276 -10.06 -17.13 23.31
C LEU A 276 -8.91 -17.74 22.49
N ALA A 277 -7.71 -17.86 23.06
CA ALA A 277 -6.51 -18.33 22.37
C ALA A 277 -6.68 -19.74 21.75
N ASN A 278 -7.51 -20.60 22.36
CA ASN A 278 -7.74 -21.97 21.86
C ASN A 278 -9.04 -22.14 21.07
N MET A 279 -9.95 -21.16 21.06
CA MET A 279 -11.25 -21.29 20.38
C MET A 279 -11.22 -20.85 18.90
N LEU A 280 -10.26 -20.00 18.52
CA LEU A 280 -10.19 -19.43 17.16
C LEU A 280 -9.19 -20.13 16.23
N TYR A 281 -8.24 -20.91 16.77
CA TYR A 281 -7.12 -21.47 15.99
C TYR A 281 -7.13 -23.00 15.83
N ASP A 282 -8.10 -23.69 16.42
CA ASP A 282 -8.32 -25.11 16.14
C ASP A 282 -9.51 -25.28 15.18
N GLU A 283 -9.20 -25.54 13.91
CA GLU A 283 -10.17 -25.82 12.84
C GLU A 283 -11.17 -26.91 13.24
N LYS A 284 -10.72 -27.87 14.08
CA LYS A 284 -11.55 -28.96 14.59
C LYS A 284 -12.55 -28.49 15.64
N THR A 285 -12.15 -27.57 16.52
CA THR A 285 -13.03 -26.96 17.53
C THR A 285 -14.07 -26.03 16.90
N ILE A 286 -13.71 -25.32 15.83
CA ILE A 286 -14.64 -24.49 15.05
C ILE A 286 -15.67 -25.38 14.36
N LEU A 287 -15.25 -26.47 13.72
CA LEU A 287 -16.16 -27.40 13.06
C LEU A 287 -17.09 -28.13 14.05
N GLU A 288 -16.59 -28.58 15.20
CA GLU A 288 -17.37 -29.29 16.22
C GLU A 288 -18.41 -28.39 16.93
N ASN A 289 -18.15 -27.08 17.03
CA ASN A 289 -19.05 -26.12 17.68
C ASN A 289 -19.83 -25.23 16.70
N SER A 290 -19.56 -25.31 15.40
CA SER A 290 -20.32 -24.60 14.38
C SER A 290 -21.72 -25.19 14.23
N VAL A 291 -22.73 -24.32 14.30
CA VAL A 291 -24.12 -24.70 13.99
C VAL A 291 -24.33 -24.49 12.48
N PRO A 292 -24.71 -25.51 11.70
CA PRO A 292 -24.98 -25.34 10.27
C PRO A 292 -26.02 -24.23 10.06
N VAL A 293 -25.74 -23.28 9.16
CA VAL A 293 -26.63 -22.12 8.88
C VAL A 293 -28.06 -22.55 8.49
N SER A 294 -28.23 -23.78 7.99
CA SER A 294 -29.51 -24.37 7.61
C SER A 294 -30.35 -24.91 8.78
N SER A 295 -29.85 -24.94 10.02
CA SER A 295 -30.57 -25.45 11.20
C SER A 295 -31.10 -24.36 12.14
N LEU A 296 -30.80 -23.09 11.86
CA LEU A 296 -31.40 -21.97 12.60
C LEU A 296 -32.91 -21.90 12.28
N PRO A 297 -33.80 -21.90 13.28
CA PRO A 297 -35.22 -21.76 13.04
C PRO A 297 -35.47 -20.45 12.28
N THR A 298 -36.04 -20.54 11.08
CA THR A 298 -36.44 -19.37 10.30
C THR A 298 -37.35 -18.49 11.16
N ALA A 299 -36.84 -17.34 11.61
CA ALA A 299 -37.63 -16.40 12.39
C ALA A 299 -38.85 -15.98 11.57
N GLY A 300 -40.04 -16.12 12.14
CA GLY A 300 -41.27 -15.66 11.51
C GLY A 300 -41.22 -14.16 11.29
N ARG A 301 -41.88 -13.64 10.23
CA ARG A 301 -41.85 -12.20 9.87
C ARG A 301 -42.14 -11.23 11.01
N ASN A 302 -42.89 -11.66 12.03
CA ASN A 302 -43.27 -10.84 13.18
C ASN A 302 -42.47 -11.14 14.46
N ASP A 303 -41.57 -12.12 14.44
CA ASP A 303 -40.74 -12.51 15.58
C ASP A 303 -39.62 -11.47 15.80
N PRO A 304 -39.03 -11.43 17.01
CA PRO A 304 -37.83 -10.63 17.27
C PRO A 304 -36.72 -10.96 16.26
N CYS A 305 -36.07 -9.93 15.74
CA CYS A 305 -35.06 -10.08 14.73
C CYS A 305 -33.81 -10.75 15.32
N PRO A 306 -33.27 -11.80 14.69
CA PRO A 306 -32.13 -12.54 15.22
C PRO A 306 -30.81 -11.74 15.23
N CYS A 307 -30.75 -10.56 14.59
CA CYS A 307 -29.58 -9.67 14.64
C CYS A 307 -29.43 -8.89 15.96
N GLY A 308 -30.26 -9.17 16.97
CA GLY A 308 -30.17 -8.53 18.29
C GLY A 308 -30.77 -7.11 18.37
N SER A 309 -31.32 -6.57 17.28
CA SER A 309 -31.86 -5.19 17.24
C SER A 309 -33.11 -4.93 18.11
N GLY A 310 -33.72 -5.98 18.68
CA GLY A 310 -34.98 -5.89 19.43
C GLY A 310 -36.22 -5.57 18.59
N LYS A 311 -36.08 -5.34 17.27
CA LYS A 311 -37.19 -5.03 16.35
C LYS A 311 -37.79 -6.31 15.77
N LYS A 312 -39.02 -6.25 15.25
CA LYS A 312 -39.61 -7.37 14.49
C LYS A 312 -38.81 -7.63 13.21
N TYR A 313 -38.59 -8.89 12.83
CA TYR A 313 -37.75 -9.28 11.69
C TYR A 313 -38.09 -8.51 10.40
N LYS A 314 -39.39 -8.36 10.07
CA LYS A 314 -39.86 -7.59 8.90
C LYS A 314 -39.52 -6.10 8.88
N LYS A 315 -39.14 -5.51 10.00
CA LYS A 315 -38.81 -4.08 10.13
C LYS A 315 -37.31 -3.84 10.29
N CYS A 316 -36.50 -4.90 10.28
CA CYS A 316 -35.06 -4.80 10.48
C CYS A 316 -34.31 -5.35 9.28
N CYS A 317 -34.23 -6.68 9.14
CA CYS A 317 -33.35 -7.33 8.17
C CYS A 317 -34.07 -7.83 6.91
N LEU A 318 -35.40 -7.66 6.82
CA LEU A 318 -36.25 -8.15 5.72
C LEU A 318 -36.72 -7.01 4.81
N ARG A 319 -35.87 -5.99 4.58
CA ARG A 319 -36.20 -4.78 3.79
C ARG A 319 -36.75 -5.15 2.41
#